data_AF-A0A536XNB1-F1
#
_entry.id   AF-A0A536XNB1-F1
#
_cell.length_a   1.000
_cell.length_b   1.000
_cell.length_c   1.000
_cell.angle_alpha   90.00
_cell.angle_beta   90.00
_cell.angle_gamma   90.00
#
_symmetry.space_group_name_H-M   'P 1'
#
loop_
_entity.id
_entity.type
_entity.pdbx_description
1 polymer ?
#
loop_
_entity_poly.entity_id
_entity_poly.type
_entity_poly.pdbx_seq_one_letter_code
_entity_poly.pdbx_strand_id
1 'polypeptide(L)'
;MTHIQATTQYVLLALLAWLTAAAGAATPAREAHGISDVFVEPEVAIAWGVLRGKDDADTKVVIRIDADPVTYASVSVTGMDPFTQLRRLFLAPTPLHAGVEFISPRPRFVDYPRTDVQFYRSAADANANTPALTVYYLGVPDTTPEFTSEAQLEAYLAERILSARRELRGKIR
;
A
#
# COMPACT_ATOMS: atom_id res chain seq x y z
N MET A 1 23.11 -32.18 55.31
CA MET A 1 23.09 -32.45 53.86
C MET A 1 21.75 -32.00 53.29
N THR A 2 21.57 -30.73 52.92
CA THR A 2 20.43 -30.23 52.10
C THR A 2 20.57 -28.72 51.86
N HIS A 3 21.52 -28.29 51.01
CA HIS A 3 21.60 -26.89 50.55
C HIS A 3 22.10 -26.80 49.10
N ILE A 4 21.70 -27.73 48.22
CA ILE A 4 22.10 -27.75 46.79
C ILE A 4 20.87 -27.89 45.88
N GLN A 5 19.75 -27.25 46.21
CA GLN A 5 18.57 -27.22 45.32
C GLN A 5 18.03 -25.82 45.02
N ALA A 6 18.44 -24.79 45.76
CA ALA A 6 17.93 -23.43 45.55
C ALA A 6 18.63 -22.68 44.39
N THR A 7 19.86 -23.02 44.04
CA THR A 7 20.66 -22.26 43.06
C THR A 7 20.31 -22.58 41.61
N THR A 8 19.80 -23.77 41.30
CA THR A 8 19.49 -24.19 39.92
C THR A 8 18.22 -23.53 39.37
N GLN A 9 17.29 -23.14 40.25
CA GLN A 9 15.99 -22.58 39.86
C GLN A 9 16.06 -21.11 39.43
N TYR A 10 16.99 -20.33 40.00
CA TYR A 10 17.19 -18.93 39.61
C TYR A 10 17.96 -18.77 38.28
N VAL A 11 18.82 -19.73 37.94
CA VAL A 11 19.55 -19.71 36.66
C VAL A 11 18.63 -20.00 35.47
N LEU A 12 17.64 -20.90 35.63
CA LEU A 12 16.67 -21.20 34.58
C LEU A 12 15.69 -20.04 34.32
N LEU A 13 15.27 -19.33 35.37
CA LEU A 13 14.40 -18.15 35.25
C LEU A 13 15.11 -16.95 34.62
N ALA A 14 16.41 -16.79 34.85
CA ALA A 14 17.21 -15.74 34.21
C ALA A 14 17.45 -15.99 32.72
N LEU A 15 17.59 -17.26 32.30
CA LEU A 15 17.76 -17.65 30.89
C LEU A 15 16.47 -17.52 30.07
N LEU A 16 15.28 -17.79 30.65
CA LEU A 16 14.01 -17.55 29.96
C LEU A 16 13.68 -16.07 29.78
N ALA A 17 14.17 -15.19 30.67
CA ALA A 17 13.92 -13.74 30.58
C ALA A 17 14.78 -13.04 29.50
N TRP A 18 15.86 -13.68 29.02
CA TRP A 18 16.71 -13.12 27.95
C TRP A 18 16.30 -13.57 26.55
N LEU A 19 15.50 -14.63 26.42
CA LEU A 19 15.03 -15.14 25.13
C LEU A 19 13.79 -14.39 24.58
N THR A 20 13.21 -13.45 25.33
CA THR A 20 12.01 -12.71 24.92
C THR A 20 12.30 -11.34 24.29
N ALA A 21 13.56 -10.89 24.23
CA ALA A 21 13.91 -9.52 23.81
C ALA A 21 14.25 -9.37 22.31
N ALA A 22 13.98 -10.37 21.48
CA ALA A 22 14.08 -10.26 20.02
C ALA A 22 12.70 -10.25 19.35
N ALA A 23 11.68 -9.70 20.02
CA ALA A 23 10.53 -9.17 19.29
C ALA A 23 11.01 -7.89 18.61
N GLY A 24 11.52 -8.01 17.38
CA GLY A 24 11.89 -6.87 16.56
C GLY A 24 10.74 -5.87 16.60
N ALA A 25 11.00 -4.66 17.09
CA ALA A 25 9.99 -3.62 17.18
C ALA A 25 9.43 -3.40 15.77
N ALA A 26 8.20 -3.86 15.55
CA ALA A 26 7.50 -3.61 14.30
C ALA A 26 7.45 -2.10 14.13
N THR A 27 8.12 -1.57 13.12
CA THR A 27 7.98 -0.16 12.77
C THR A 27 6.49 0.06 12.50
N PRO A 28 5.83 1.01 13.18
CA PRO A 28 4.40 1.23 12.99
C PRO A 28 4.12 1.49 11.52
N ALA A 29 3.09 0.83 10.99
CA ALA A 29 2.65 1.01 9.62
C ALA A 29 2.41 2.51 9.36
N ARG A 30 3.13 3.08 8.41
CA ARG A 30 2.96 4.49 8.06
C ARG A 30 1.74 4.65 7.18
N GLU A 31 0.87 5.60 7.51
CA GLU A 31 -0.24 6.01 6.64
C GLU A 31 0.05 7.34 5.95
N ALA A 32 -0.32 7.45 4.68
CA ALA A 32 -0.24 8.68 3.89
C ALA A 32 -1.56 8.91 3.13
N HIS A 33 -2.06 10.13 3.15
CA HIS A 33 -3.28 10.50 2.43
C HIS A 33 -2.94 10.91 0.99
N GLY A 34 -3.45 10.16 0.02
CA GLY A 34 -3.45 10.55 -1.38
C GLY A 34 -4.59 11.53 -1.68
N ILE A 35 -4.26 12.79 -1.93
CA ILE A 35 -5.25 13.86 -2.16
C ILE A 35 -5.44 14.24 -3.63
N SER A 36 -4.57 13.77 -4.53
CA SER A 36 -4.57 14.18 -5.95
C SER A 36 -4.50 12.98 -6.89
N ASP A 37 -4.53 13.28 -8.19
CA ASP A 37 -4.36 12.33 -9.29
C ASP A 37 -3.02 11.60 -9.23
N VAL A 38 -2.04 12.16 -8.53
CA VAL A 38 -0.77 11.51 -8.22
C VAL A 38 -0.47 11.52 -6.71
N PHE A 39 0.24 10.50 -6.27
CA PHE A 39 1.01 10.51 -5.04
C PHE A 39 2.46 10.18 -5.38
N VAL A 40 3.43 10.89 -4.82
CA VAL A 40 4.84 10.62 -5.08
C VAL A 40 5.69 10.84 -3.84
N GLU A 41 6.57 9.87 -3.59
CA GLU A 41 7.61 9.83 -2.59
C GLU A 41 8.87 9.18 -3.19
N PRO A 42 10.03 9.20 -2.50
CA PRO A 42 11.27 8.67 -3.07
C PRO A 42 11.14 7.22 -3.59
N GLU A 43 10.41 6.37 -2.87
CA GLU A 43 10.34 4.94 -3.14
C GLU A 43 8.99 4.50 -3.74
N VAL A 44 8.01 5.41 -3.87
CA VAL A 44 6.64 5.09 -4.32
C VAL A 44 6.08 6.21 -5.18
N ALA A 45 5.39 5.84 -6.25
CA ALA A 45 4.53 6.71 -7.03
C ALA A 45 3.22 5.99 -7.37
N ILE A 46 2.10 6.70 -7.28
CA ILE A 46 0.77 6.21 -7.63
C ILE A 46 0.13 7.25 -8.52
N ALA A 47 -0.42 6.85 -9.67
CA ALA A 47 -1.18 7.72 -10.56
C ALA A 47 -2.56 7.14 -10.84
N TRP A 48 -3.55 8.03 -10.95
CA TRP A 48 -4.95 7.71 -11.19
C TRP A 48 -5.38 8.21 -12.55
N GLY A 49 -6.27 7.45 -13.19
CA GLY A 49 -6.99 7.90 -14.36
C GLY A 49 -8.31 7.16 -14.50
N VAL A 50 -9.24 7.74 -15.25
CA VAL A 50 -10.53 7.14 -15.54
C VAL A 50 -10.61 6.86 -17.04
N LEU A 51 -10.98 5.63 -17.39
CA LEU A 51 -11.46 5.29 -18.73
C LEU A 51 -12.99 5.32 -18.74
N ARG A 52 -13.57 6.31 -19.42
CA ARG A 52 -15.03 6.42 -19.57
C ARG A 52 -15.58 5.25 -20.38
N GLY A 53 -16.57 4.59 -19.79
CA GLY A 53 -17.44 3.63 -20.48
C GLY A 53 -18.68 4.30 -21.05
N LYS A 54 -19.62 3.50 -21.57
CA LYS A 54 -20.93 3.99 -22.01
C LYS A 54 -21.83 4.43 -20.85
N ASP A 55 -21.58 3.89 -19.67
CA ASP A 55 -22.24 4.20 -18.40
C ASP A 55 -21.23 4.03 -17.24
N ASP A 56 -21.67 4.28 -16.01
CA ASP A 56 -20.79 4.16 -14.84
C ASP A 56 -20.31 2.72 -14.61
N ALA A 57 -21.12 1.71 -14.92
CA ALA A 57 -20.73 0.30 -14.73
C ALA A 57 -19.59 -0.12 -15.67
N ASP A 58 -19.56 0.45 -16.88
CA ASP A 58 -18.47 0.24 -17.84
C ASP A 58 -17.30 1.22 -17.66
N THR A 59 -17.46 2.25 -16.83
CA THR A 59 -16.40 3.21 -16.53
C THR A 59 -15.38 2.59 -15.58
N LYS A 60 -14.12 2.58 -15.99
CA LYS A 60 -13.01 2.01 -15.24
C LYS A 60 -12.19 3.11 -14.59
N VAL A 61 -11.86 2.93 -13.32
CA VAL A 61 -10.81 3.66 -12.62
C VAL A 61 -9.56 2.80 -12.68
N VAL A 62 -8.47 3.39 -13.18
CA VAL A 62 -7.18 2.75 -13.35
C VAL A 62 -6.17 3.43 -12.42
N ILE A 63 -5.51 2.62 -11.61
CA ILE A 63 -4.47 3.05 -10.69
C ILE A 63 -3.16 2.38 -11.13
N ARG A 64 -2.20 3.18 -11.59
CA ARG A 64 -0.83 2.71 -11.84
C ARG A 64 0.02 2.95 -10.59
N ILE A 65 0.68 1.90 -10.14
CA ILE A 65 1.49 1.85 -8.92
C ILE A 65 2.91 1.48 -9.32
N ASP A 66 3.86 2.32 -8.94
CA ASP A 66 5.28 2.10 -9.18
C ASP A 66 6.03 2.32 -7.86
N ALA A 67 6.80 1.34 -7.43
CA ALA A 67 7.57 1.41 -6.19
C ALA A 67 8.92 0.70 -6.35
N ASP A 68 9.89 1.10 -5.52
CA ASP A 68 11.21 0.49 -5.51
C ASP A 68 11.13 -0.97 -4.99
N PRO A 69 11.46 -1.99 -5.83
CA PRO A 69 11.44 -3.39 -5.41
C PRO A 69 12.45 -3.73 -4.32
N VAL A 70 13.47 -2.89 -4.12
CA VAL A 70 14.45 -3.07 -3.03
C VAL A 70 13.82 -2.75 -1.68
N THR A 71 12.93 -1.75 -1.64
CA THR A 71 12.23 -1.32 -0.42
C THR A 71 10.96 -2.12 -0.19
N TYR A 72 10.17 -2.37 -1.23
CA TYR A 72 8.87 -3.03 -1.15
C TYR A 72 8.83 -4.26 -2.06
N ALA A 73 8.64 -5.43 -1.46
CA ALA A 73 8.53 -6.69 -2.18
C ALA A 73 7.20 -6.84 -2.92
N SER A 74 6.11 -6.34 -2.34
CA SER A 74 4.76 -6.49 -2.91
C SER A 74 3.82 -5.36 -2.53
N VAL A 75 2.71 -5.26 -3.28
CA VAL A 75 1.61 -4.33 -3.04
C VAL A 75 0.26 -5.06 -3.04
N SER A 76 -0.68 -4.64 -2.19
CA SER A 76 -2.08 -5.04 -2.25
C SER A 76 -3.00 -3.81 -2.32
N VAL A 77 -4.23 -4.02 -2.79
CA VAL A 77 -5.27 -2.99 -2.79
C VAL A 77 -6.48 -3.52 -2.04
N THR A 78 -6.88 -2.80 -1.00
CA THR A 78 -8.05 -3.09 -0.18
C THR A 78 -9.00 -1.91 -0.25
N GLY A 79 -10.30 -2.16 -0.29
CA GLY A 79 -11.31 -1.12 -0.08
C GLY A 79 -11.97 -1.28 1.27
N MET A 80 -12.39 -0.16 1.86
CA MET A 80 -13.01 -0.10 3.16
C MET A 80 -14.18 0.88 3.16
N ASP A 81 -15.29 0.47 3.77
CA ASP A 81 -16.36 1.38 4.17
C ASP A 81 -16.00 2.01 5.53
N PRO A 82 -15.80 3.34 5.62
CA PRO A 82 -15.42 4.00 6.87
C PRO A 82 -16.53 3.98 7.92
N PHE A 83 -17.78 3.73 7.55
CA PHE A 83 -18.90 3.67 8.48
C PHE A 83 -19.07 2.27 9.06
N THR A 84 -19.12 1.25 8.22
CA THR A 84 -19.29 -0.14 8.68
C THR A 84 -17.97 -0.84 9.03
N GLN A 85 -16.83 -0.27 8.63
CA GLN A 85 -15.49 -0.88 8.71
C GLN A 85 -15.36 -2.17 7.90
N LEU A 86 -16.32 -2.47 7.01
CA LEU A 86 -16.24 -3.62 6.12
C LEU A 86 -15.06 -3.43 5.16
N ARG A 87 -14.17 -4.43 5.13
CA ARG A 87 -12.99 -4.45 4.25
C ARG A 87 -13.13 -5.51 3.17
N ARG A 88 -12.65 -5.20 1.97
CA ARG A 88 -12.57 -6.13 0.85
C ARG A 88 -11.24 -6.02 0.14
N LEU A 89 -10.57 -7.17 -0.03
CA LEU A 89 -9.37 -7.29 -0.85
C LEU A 89 -9.76 -7.23 -2.33
N PHE A 90 -9.17 -6.31 -3.08
CA PHE A 90 -9.39 -6.13 -4.52
C PHE A 90 -8.18 -6.55 -5.35
N LEU A 91 -6.97 -6.33 -4.82
CA LEU A 91 -5.73 -6.86 -5.38
C LEU A 91 -4.98 -7.59 -4.27
N ALA A 92 -4.78 -8.90 -4.43
CA ALA A 92 -3.95 -9.69 -3.53
C ALA A 92 -2.48 -9.22 -3.58
N PRO A 93 -1.67 -9.47 -2.54
CA PRO A 93 -0.26 -9.10 -2.54
C PRO A 93 0.45 -9.54 -3.84
N THR A 94 0.80 -8.56 -4.65
CA THR A 94 1.36 -8.72 -6.00
C THR A 94 2.80 -8.22 -5.98
N PRO A 95 3.77 -9.03 -6.44
CA PRO A 95 5.18 -8.62 -6.46
C PRO A 95 5.44 -7.38 -7.32
N LEU A 96 6.30 -6.48 -6.84
CA LEU A 96 6.66 -5.23 -7.51
C LEU A 96 7.86 -5.41 -8.48
N HIS A 97 7.82 -6.39 -9.37
CA HIS A 97 8.91 -6.59 -10.35
C HIS A 97 8.83 -5.64 -11.56
N ALA A 98 7.65 -5.11 -11.82
CA ALA A 98 7.33 -4.06 -12.78
C ALA A 98 6.20 -3.21 -12.19
N GLY A 99 5.91 -2.05 -12.80
CA GLY A 99 4.75 -1.24 -12.38
C GLY A 99 3.48 -2.10 -12.35
N VAL A 100 2.72 -2.01 -11.25
CA VAL A 100 1.48 -2.74 -11.03
C VAL A 100 0.31 -1.85 -11.43
N GLU A 101 -0.69 -2.45 -12.07
CA GLU A 101 -1.91 -1.75 -12.43
C GLU A 101 -3.11 -2.40 -11.74
N PHE A 102 -3.94 -1.56 -11.13
CA PHE A 102 -5.20 -1.96 -10.54
C PHE A 102 -6.34 -1.27 -11.28
N ILE A 103 -7.24 -2.09 -11.83
CA ILE A 103 -8.41 -1.63 -12.58
C ILE A 103 -9.67 -1.96 -11.79
N SER A 104 -10.57 -1.00 -11.67
CA SER A 104 -11.80 -1.15 -10.90
C SER A 104 -13.00 -0.46 -11.56
N PRO A 105 -14.21 -1.03 -11.51
CA PRO A 105 -15.40 -0.31 -11.94
C PRO A 105 -15.68 0.87 -11.01
N ARG A 106 -16.07 2.03 -11.57
CA ARG A 106 -16.35 3.25 -10.79
C ARG A 106 -17.40 3.07 -9.68
N PRO A 107 -18.48 2.28 -9.85
CA PRO A 107 -19.46 2.06 -8.79
C PRO A 107 -18.90 1.46 -7.50
N ARG A 108 -17.76 0.75 -7.53
CA ARG A 108 -17.15 0.17 -6.32
C ARG A 108 -16.90 1.21 -5.23
N PHE A 109 -16.56 2.44 -5.63
CA PHE A 109 -16.21 3.51 -4.70
C PHE A 109 -17.40 4.03 -3.90
N VAL A 110 -18.63 3.63 -4.24
CA VAL A 110 -19.82 3.88 -3.42
C VAL A 110 -19.82 2.94 -2.20
N ASP A 111 -19.61 1.65 -2.42
CA ASP A 111 -19.64 0.63 -1.37
C ASP A 111 -18.35 0.60 -0.52
N TYR A 112 -17.21 0.90 -1.15
CA TYR A 112 -15.88 0.90 -0.52
C TYR A 112 -15.16 2.21 -0.84
N PRO A 113 -15.60 3.34 -0.25
CA PRO A 113 -15.08 4.66 -0.59
C PRO A 113 -13.61 4.84 -0.17
N ARG A 114 -13.13 4.20 0.91
CA ARG A 114 -11.68 4.23 1.21
C ARG A 114 -10.97 3.18 0.36
N THR A 115 -9.93 3.59 -0.37
CA THR A 115 -9.01 2.68 -1.07
C THR A 115 -7.64 2.73 -0.40
N ASP A 116 -7.19 1.62 0.15
CA ASP A 116 -5.87 1.42 0.77
C ASP A 116 -4.94 0.73 -0.24
N VAL A 117 -3.88 1.41 -0.67
CA VAL A 117 -2.75 0.81 -1.40
C VAL A 117 -1.66 0.49 -0.40
N GLN A 118 -1.43 -0.79 -0.15
CA GLN A 118 -0.63 -1.30 0.96
C GLN A 118 0.66 -1.91 0.42
N PHE A 119 1.80 -1.42 0.90
CA PHE A 119 3.13 -1.85 0.47
C PHE A 119 3.83 -2.65 1.58
N TYR A 120 4.35 -3.83 1.22
CA TYR A 120 4.98 -4.77 2.14
C TYR A 120 6.47 -4.90 1.83
N ARG A 121 7.32 -4.96 2.86
CA ARG A 121 8.77 -5.14 2.68
C ARG A 121 9.13 -6.60 2.38
N SER A 122 8.28 -7.54 2.79
CA SER A 122 8.52 -8.96 2.63
C SER A 122 7.23 -9.76 2.39
N ALA A 123 7.39 -11.00 1.93
CA ALA A 123 6.27 -11.95 1.87
C ALA A 123 5.72 -12.30 3.26
N ALA A 124 6.55 -12.28 4.30
CA ALA A 124 6.11 -12.50 5.67
C ALA A 124 5.19 -11.37 6.15
N ASP A 125 5.54 -10.12 5.84
CA ASP A 125 4.71 -8.94 6.15
C ASP A 125 3.37 -9.02 5.42
N ALA A 126 3.38 -9.43 4.15
CA ALA A 126 2.16 -9.61 3.37
C ALA A 126 1.25 -10.69 3.97
N ASN A 127 1.82 -11.83 4.38
CA ASN A 127 1.08 -12.92 5.03
C ASN A 127 0.51 -12.50 6.40
N ALA A 128 1.23 -11.66 7.15
CA ALA A 128 0.79 -11.13 8.43
C ALA A 128 -0.14 -9.91 8.30
N ASN A 129 -0.35 -9.40 7.08
CA ASN A 129 -1.07 -8.16 6.79
C ASN A 129 -0.52 -6.95 7.58
N THR A 130 0.81 -6.82 7.61
CA THR A 130 1.54 -5.74 8.28
C THR A 130 2.24 -4.85 7.26
N PRO A 131 1.52 -3.97 6.54
CA PRO A 131 2.14 -3.10 5.54
C PRO A 131 3.10 -2.11 6.19
N ALA A 132 4.23 -1.85 5.53
CA ALA A 132 5.16 -0.81 5.95
C ALA A 132 4.67 0.60 5.58
N LEU A 133 3.92 0.71 4.48
CA LEU A 133 3.26 1.93 4.03
C LEU A 133 1.84 1.60 3.55
N THR A 134 0.87 2.42 3.95
CA THR A 134 -0.45 2.47 3.34
C THR A 134 -0.69 3.86 2.79
N VAL A 135 -0.88 3.97 1.47
CA VAL A 135 -1.38 5.20 0.85
C VAL A 135 -2.89 5.03 0.69
N TYR A 136 -3.66 5.85 1.40
CA TYR A 136 -5.12 5.78 1.36
C TYR A 136 -5.73 6.94 0.58
N TYR A 137 -6.85 6.66 -0.08
CA TYR A 137 -7.67 7.62 -0.82
C TYR A 137 -9.12 7.51 -0.36
N LEU A 138 -9.86 8.62 -0.38
CA LEU A 138 -11.29 8.67 -0.10
C LEU A 138 -12.03 9.00 -1.40
N GLY A 139 -12.60 7.99 -2.03
CA GLY A 139 -13.18 8.08 -3.37
C GLY A 139 -12.13 8.08 -4.48
N VAL A 140 -12.57 8.42 -5.68
CA VAL A 140 -11.67 8.80 -6.78
C VAL A 140 -11.26 10.25 -6.54
N PRO A 141 -9.96 10.62 -6.57
CA PRO A 141 -9.56 12.02 -6.39
C PRO A 141 -10.25 12.95 -7.39
N ASP A 142 -10.72 14.12 -6.94
CA ASP A 142 -11.43 15.08 -7.80
C ASP A 142 -10.56 15.61 -8.96
N THR A 143 -9.24 15.54 -8.82
CA THR A 143 -8.28 15.93 -9.86
C THR A 143 -8.01 14.82 -10.88
N THR A 144 -8.63 13.65 -10.74
CA THR A 144 -8.37 12.49 -11.61
C THR A 144 -8.87 12.77 -13.04
N PRO A 145 -8.01 12.75 -14.06
CA PRO A 145 -8.43 13.00 -15.42
C PRO A 145 -9.19 11.81 -16.01
N GLU A 146 -10.05 12.12 -16.97
CA GLU A 146 -10.88 11.13 -17.65
C GLU A 146 -10.58 11.06 -19.15
N PHE A 147 -10.52 9.85 -19.68
CA PHE A 147 -10.15 9.52 -21.05
C PHE A 147 -11.20 8.64 -21.70
N THR A 148 -11.32 8.71 -23.03
CA THR A 148 -12.14 7.79 -23.85
C THR A 148 -11.29 6.80 -24.64
N SER A 149 -9.98 6.85 -24.47
CA SER A 149 -9.00 6.02 -25.17
C SER A 149 -8.05 5.40 -24.16
N GLU A 150 -7.90 4.07 -24.22
CA GLU A 150 -6.93 3.34 -23.41
C GLU A 150 -5.50 3.83 -23.69
N ALA A 151 -5.14 4.07 -24.94
CA ALA A 151 -3.82 4.56 -25.30
C ALA A 151 -3.50 5.95 -24.70
N GLN A 152 -4.48 6.85 -24.65
CA GLN A 152 -4.29 8.17 -24.03
C GLN A 152 -4.15 8.07 -22.51
N LEU A 153 -4.95 7.21 -21.87
CA LEU A 153 -4.84 6.93 -20.45
C LEU A 153 -3.46 6.36 -20.09
N GLU A 154 -3.01 5.35 -20.83
CA GLU A 154 -1.70 4.72 -20.60
C GLU A 154 -0.55 5.71 -20.73
N ALA A 155 -0.56 6.51 -21.79
CA ALA A 155 0.45 7.55 -22.01
C ALA A 155 0.45 8.59 -20.88
N TYR A 156 -0.74 9.02 -20.45
CA TYR A 156 -0.87 9.96 -19.33
C TYR A 156 -0.35 9.36 -18.02
N LEU A 157 -0.74 8.14 -17.64
CA LEU A 157 -0.32 7.52 -16.38
C LEU A 157 1.20 7.36 -16.30
N ALA A 158 1.83 6.95 -17.40
CA ALA A 158 3.28 6.82 -17.49
C ALA A 158 3.98 8.17 -17.33
N GLU A 159 3.57 9.19 -18.10
CA GLU A 159 4.18 10.52 -18.03
C GLU A 159 3.93 11.20 -16.68
N ARG A 160 2.75 11.01 -16.08
CA ARG A 160 2.38 11.62 -14.81
C ARG A 160 3.29 11.18 -13.67
N ILE A 161 3.59 9.88 -13.59
CA ILE A 161 4.55 9.33 -12.61
C ILE A 161 5.95 9.91 -12.84
N LEU A 162 6.40 9.95 -14.11
CA LEU A 162 7.72 10.48 -14.45
C LEU A 162 7.85 11.96 -14.08
N SER A 163 6.83 12.77 -14.38
CA SER A 163 6.79 14.19 -14.01
C SER A 163 6.81 14.39 -12.50
N ALA A 164 5.96 13.67 -11.77
CA ALA A 164 5.89 13.78 -10.31
C ALA A 164 7.24 13.44 -9.65
N ARG A 165 7.93 12.40 -10.15
CA ARG A 165 9.28 12.06 -9.66
C ARG A 165 10.31 13.14 -10.00
N ARG A 166 10.24 13.77 -11.18
CA ARG A 166 11.12 14.91 -11.53
C ARG A 166 10.89 16.10 -10.62
N GLU A 167 9.63 16.45 -10.36
CA GLU A 167 9.24 17.53 -9.46
C GLU A 167 9.72 17.28 -8.02
N LEU A 168 9.55 16.06 -7.52
CA LEU A 168 10.05 15.65 -6.20
C LEU A 168 11.58 15.83 -6.10
N ARG A 169 12.34 15.34 -7.09
CA ARG A 169 13.79 15.52 -7.12
C ARG A 169 14.22 16.99 -7.19
N GLY A 170 13.44 17.84 -7.85
CA GLY A 170 13.68 19.28 -7.89
C GLY A 170 13.47 19.98 -6.55
N LYS A 171 12.58 19.47 -5.68
CA LYS A 171 12.28 20.01 -4.35
C LYS A 171 13.25 19.56 -3.25
N ILE A 172 13.91 18.43 -3.45
CA ILE A 172 14.86 17.84 -2.46
C ILE A 172 16.28 18.40 -2.63
N ARG A 173 16.56 19.09 -3.73
CA ARG A 173 17.84 19.80 -3.98
C ARG A 173 17.83 21.18 -3.34
#